data_AF-A0A3D1KWD5-F1
#
_entry.id   AF-A0A3D1KWD5-F1
#
_cell.length_a   1.000
_cell.length_b   1.000
_cell.length_c   1.000
_cell.angle_alpha   90.00
_cell.angle_beta   90.00
_cell.angle_gamma   90.00
#
_symmetry.space_group_name_H-M   'P 1'
#
loop_
_entity.id
_entity.type
_entity.pdbx_description
1 polymer ?
#
loop_
_entity_poly.entity_id
_entity_poly.type
_entity_poly.pdbx_seq_one_letter_code
_entity_poly.pdbx_strand_id
1 'polypeptide(L)'
;MKNKIFLLFCICTIAFWLFSCAPSPEDTHGIYNDSSNHIILGFLNGLVLPFSAAGKTIGFNIGLYHAGKCNLSYWVGYIVALSIYFRIVRFLVLSWWDCRKQ
;
A
#
# COMPACT_ATOMS: atom_id res chain seq x y z
N MET A 1 2.44 9.49 30.14
CA MET A 1 3.45 9.70 29.06
C MET A 1 3.92 8.39 28.43
N LYS A 2 4.17 7.31 29.20
CA LYS A 2 4.54 5.97 28.66
C LYS A 2 3.62 5.45 27.54
N ASN A 3 2.30 5.58 27.67
CA ASN A 3 1.36 5.08 26.65
C ASN A 3 1.44 5.84 25.31
N LYS A 4 1.80 7.14 25.31
CA LYS A 4 1.95 7.93 24.08
C LYS A 4 3.24 7.55 23.34
N ILE A 5 4.31 7.25 24.07
CA ILE A 5 5.59 6.80 23.52
C ILE A 5 5.45 5.39 22.91
N PHE A 6 4.73 4.50 23.60
CA PHE A 6 4.45 3.15 23.06
C PHE A 6 3.63 3.21 21.77
N LEU A 7 2.60 4.07 21.72
CA LEU A 7 1.78 4.24 20.53
C LEU A 7 2.58 4.85 19.36
N LEU A 8 3.45 5.83 19.63
CA LEU A 8 4.37 6.37 18.63
C LEU A 8 5.33 5.29 18.11
N PHE A 9 5.89 4.47 19.00
CA PHE A 9 6.77 3.36 18.64
C PHE A 9 6.06 2.33 17.75
N CYS A 10 4.81 1.97 18.06
CA CYS A 10 3.99 1.10 17.22
C CYS A 10 3.72 1.72 15.84
N ILE A 11 3.40 3.02 15.77
CA ILE A 11 3.21 3.71 14.49
C ILE A 11 4.51 3.73 13.68
N CYS A 12 5.65 4.03 14.31
CA CYS A 12 6.95 4.06 13.67
C CYS A 12 7.40 2.67 13.18
N THR A 13 7.12 1.61 13.93
CA THR A 13 7.43 0.23 13.51
C THR A 13 6.52 -0.22 12.37
N ILE A 14 5.23 0.09 12.42
CA ILE A 14 4.30 -0.17 11.30
C ILE A 14 4.74 0.62 10.06
N ALA A 15 5.09 1.90 10.23
CA ALA A 15 5.64 2.71 9.15
C ALA A 15 6.95 2.11 8.62
N PHE A 16 7.88 1.70 9.48
CA PHE A 16 9.12 1.05 9.06
C PHE A 16 8.87 -0.25 8.31
N TRP A 17 7.89 -1.06 8.72
CA TRP A 17 7.49 -2.27 8.00
C TRP A 17 6.85 -1.98 6.64
N LEU A 18 6.06 -0.93 6.53
CA LEU A 18 5.41 -0.50 5.28
C LEU A 18 6.36 0.23 4.33
N PHE A 19 7.32 1.00 4.85
CA PHE A 19 8.24 1.83 4.07
C PHE A 19 9.63 1.22 3.88
N SER A 20 10.00 0.16 4.62
CA SER A 20 11.18 -0.66 4.30
C SER A 20 10.92 -1.40 3.00
N CYS A 21 11.23 -0.74 1.89
CA CYS A 21 11.21 -1.27 0.54
C CYS A 21 12.21 -2.42 0.42
N ALA A 22 11.77 -3.55 -0.16
CA ALA A 22 12.70 -4.31 -0.98
C ALA A 22 13.10 -3.41 -2.16
N PRO A 23 14.38 -3.33 -2.55
CA PRO A 23 14.71 -2.78 -3.85
C PRO A 23 13.86 -3.55 -4.88
N SER A 24 13.05 -2.82 -5.64
CA SER A 24 12.44 -3.39 -6.84
C SER A 24 13.58 -3.90 -7.71
N PRO A 25 13.51 -5.12 -8.28
CA PRO A 25 14.52 -5.57 -9.22
C PRO A 25 14.71 -4.49 -10.28
N GLU A 26 15.97 -4.17 -10.55
CA GLU A 26 16.46 -2.98 -11.25
C GLU A 26 15.96 -2.86 -12.71
N ASP A 27 15.09 -3.76 -13.17
CA ASP A 27 14.64 -3.89 -14.56
C ASP A 27 13.22 -3.40 -14.86
N THR A 28 12.46 -2.85 -13.91
CA THR A 28 11.21 -2.14 -14.27
C THR A 28 11.46 -0.78 -14.93
N HIS A 29 12.72 -0.33 -14.98
CA HIS A 29 13.17 0.85 -15.72
C HIS A 29 13.04 0.70 -17.25
N GLY A 30 12.89 -0.53 -17.78
CA GLY A 30 12.90 -0.78 -19.23
C GLY A 30 11.56 -0.60 -19.97
N ILE A 31 10.41 -0.61 -19.29
CA ILE A 31 9.09 -0.65 -19.97
C ILE A 31 8.29 0.67 -19.85
N TYR A 32 8.63 1.55 -18.90
CA TYR A 32 7.80 2.72 -18.58
C TYR A 32 8.53 4.07 -18.56
N ASN A 33 9.71 4.15 -19.18
CA ASN A 33 10.38 5.42 -19.44
C ASN A 33 9.69 6.15 -20.62
N ASP A 34 9.34 7.41 -20.38
CA ASP A 34 8.91 8.47 -21.30
C ASP A 34 7.43 8.65 -21.68
N SER A 35 6.51 7.71 -21.47
CA SER A 35 5.06 7.97 -21.75
C SER A 35 4.06 7.34 -20.79
N SER A 36 4.54 6.80 -19.67
CA SER A 36 3.70 6.05 -18.75
C SER A 36 2.78 6.96 -17.93
N ASN A 37 1.47 6.71 -17.99
CA ASN A 37 0.48 7.38 -17.14
C ASN A 37 0.75 7.06 -15.66
N HIS A 38 1.53 7.91 -14.98
CA HIS A 38 1.91 7.73 -13.58
C HIS A 38 0.71 7.55 -12.63
N ILE A 39 -0.48 8.05 -12.99
CA ILE A 39 -1.72 7.83 -12.25
C ILE A 39 -2.10 6.34 -12.23
N ILE A 40 -2.11 5.69 -13.39
CA ILE A 40 -2.46 4.26 -13.51
C ILE A 40 -1.43 3.42 -12.75
N LEU A 41 -0.16 3.79 -12.86
CA LEU A 41 0.91 3.13 -12.13
C LEU A 41 0.74 3.24 -10.60
N GLY A 42 0.45 4.44 -10.11
CA GLY A 42 0.14 4.66 -8.69
C GLY A 42 -1.07 3.86 -8.22
N PHE A 43 -2.11 3.79 -9.05
CA PHE A 43 -3.30 2.98 -8.79
C PHE A 43 -2.98 1.49 -8.66
N LEU A 44 -2.20 0.93 -9.59
CA LEU A 44 -1.79 -0.48 -9.55
C LEU A 44 -0.94 -0.79 -8.30
N ASN A 45 0.03 0.08 -7.98
CA ASN A 45 0.84 -0.10 -6.77
C ASN A 45 0.01 -0.01 -5.48
N GLY A 46 -0.97 0.90 -5.43
CA GLY A 46 -1.91 0.99 -4.32
C GLY A 46 -2.79 -0.26 -4.20
N LEU A 47 -3.09 -0.93 -5.32
CA LEU A 47 -3.89 -2.16 -5.36
C LEU A 47 -3.11 -3.40 -4.92
N VAL A 48 -1.82 -3.47 -5.24
CA VAL A 48 -0.96 -4.58 -4.84
C VAL A 48 -0.47 -4.43 -3.38
N LEU A 49 -0.62 -3.25 -2.77
CA LEU A 49 -0.22 -2.99 -1.38
C LEU A 49 -0.66 -4.04 -0.34
N PRO A 50 -1.95 -4.41 -0.22
CA PRO A 50 -2.38 -5.42 0.75
C PRO A 50 -1.77 -6.80 0.49
N PHE A 51 -1.55 -7.16 -0.78
CA PHE A 51 -0.90 -8.42 -1.14
C PHE A 51 0.60 -8.39 -0.85
N SER A 52 1.26 -7.25 -1.06
CA SER A 52 2.65 -7.05 -0.65
C SER A 52 2.80 -7.12 0.87
N ALA A 53 1.89 -6.48 1.62
CA ALA A 53 1.85 -6.55 3.07
C ALA A 53 1.63 -7.99 3.57
N ALA A 54 0.66 -8.72 2.98
CA ALA A 54 0.42 -10.12 3.29
C ALA A 54 1.61 -11.01 2.94
N GLY A 55 2.22 -10.84 1.76
CA GLY A 55 3.45 -11.53 1.36
C GLY A 55 4.58 -11.31 2.36
N LYS A 56 4.75 -10.08 2.85
CA LYS A 56 5.78 -9.75 3.84
C LYS A 56 5.55 -10.45 5.18
N THR A 57 4.30 -10.72 5.57
CA THR A 57 4.02 -11.51 6.79
C THR A 57 4.40 -12.98 6.69
N ILE A 58 4.46 -13.53 5.47
CA ILE A 58 4.84 -14.93 5.22
C ILE A 58 6.28 -15.07 4.70
N GLY A 59 7.08 -13.99 4.76
CA GLY A 59 8.49 -13.99 4.38
C GLY A 59 8.80 -13.61 2.93
N PHE A 60 7.79 -13.27 2.11
CA PHE A 60 8.02 -12.73 0.77
C PHE A 60 8.34 -11.24 0.79
N ASN A 61 9.45 -10.86 0.19
CA ASN A 61 9.85 -9.46 0.09
C ASN A 61 9.35 -8.84 -1.22
N ILE A 62 8.07 -8.47 -1.27
CA ILE A 62 7.45 -7.85 -2.44
C ILE A 62 7.72 -6.34 -2.41
N GLY A 63 8.68 -5.87 -3.21
CA GLY A 63 9.01 -4.45 -3.35
C GLY A 63 7.97 -3.71 -4.19
N LEU A 64 7.41 -2.62 -3.64
CA LEU A 64 6.49 -1.70 -4.35
C LEU A 64 7.20 -0.43 -4.83
N TYR A 65 8.53 -0.49 -4.97
CA TYR A 65 9.34 0.66 -5.34
C TYR A 65 9.21 0.95 -6.83
N HIS A 66 8.83 2.18 -7.19
CA HIS A 66 8.85 2.63 -8.59
C HIS A 66 9.36 4.07 -8.72
N ALA A 67 10.07 4.35 -9.81
CA ALA A 67 10.56 5.69 -10.16
C ALA A 67 9.46 6.78 -10.22
N GLY A 68 8.19 6.41 -10.48
CA GLY A 68 7.06 7.34 -10.54
C GLY A 68 6.67 7.95 -9.19
N LYS A 69 7.19 7.44 -8.06
CA LYS A 69 6.90 7.96 -6.70
C LYS A 69 7.29 9.42 -6.49
N CYS A 70 8.20 9.95 -7.31
CA CYS A 70 8.60 11.36 -7.24
C CYS A 70 7.54 12.29 -7.85
N ASN A 71 6.59 11.76 -8.61
CA ASN A 71 5.55 12.53 -9.30
C ASN A 71 4.25 12.55 -8.47
N LEU A 72 3.62 13.73 -8.34
CA LEU A 72 2.36 13.88 -7.60
C LEU A 72 1.21 13.05 -8.22
N SER A 73 1.20 12.92 -9.54
CA SER A 73 0.22 12.11 -10.28
C SER A 73 0.22 10.63 -9.87
N TYR A 74 1.36 10.08 -9.47
CA TYR A 74 1.45 8.73 -8.90
C TYR A 74 0.69 8.63 -7.58
N TRP A 75 0.90 9.58 -6.67
CA TRP A 75 0.23 9.59 -5.37
C TRP A 75 -1.28 9.74 -5.49
N VAL A 76 -1.76 10.50 -6.49
CA VAL A 76 -3.19 10.61 -6.79
C VAL A 76 -3.79 9.25 -7.12
N GLY A 77 -3.19 8.50 -8.05
CA GLY A 77 -3.63 7.14 -8.38
C GLY A 77 -3.58 6.19 -7.17
N TYR A 78 -2.52 6.29 -6.39
CA TYR A 78 -2.31 5.48 -5.19
C TYR A 78 -3.38 5.72 -4.13
N ILE A 79 -3.73 6.98 -3.85
CA ILE A 79 -4.79 7.35 -2.90
C ILE A 79 -6.17 6.89 -3.39
N VAL A 80 -6.43 6.99 -4.70
CA VAL A 80 -7.68 6.49 -5.29
C VAL A 80 -7.82 4.99 -5.07
N ALA A 81 -6.77 4.20 -5.33
CA ALA A 81 -6.78 2.76 -5.07
C ALA A 81 -7.07 2.46 -3.59
N LEU A 82 -6.37 3.11 -2.66
CA LEU A 82 -6.60 2.93 -1.22
C LEU A 82 -8.02 3.31 -0.78
N SER A 83 -8.62 4.33 -1.39
CA SER A 83 -9.99 4.75 -1.11
C SER A 83 -11.00 3.69 -1.52
N ILE A 84 -10.77 3.01 -2.65
CA ILE A 84 -11.60 1.87 -3.09
C ILE A 84 -11.47 0.72 -2.10
N TYR A 85 -10.25 0.38 -1.67
CA TYR A 85 -10.02 -0.63 -0.64
C TYR A 85 -10.77 -0.33 0.65
N PHE A 86 -10.67 0.91 1.14
CA PHE A 86 -11.37 1.31 2.35
C PHE A 86 -12.89 1.13 2.23
N ARG A 87 -13.47 1.45 1.06
CA ARG A 87 -14.91 1.22 0.82
C ARG A 87 -15.27 -0.26 0.79
N ILE A 88 -14.49 -1.10 0.12
CA ILE A 88 -14.72 -2.55 0.04
C ILE A 88 -14.62 -3.17 1.44
N VAL A 89 -13.55 -2.88 2.18
CA VAL A 89 -13.35 -3.39 3.55
C VAL A 89 -14.48 -2.93 4.47
N ARG A 90 -14.87 -1.64 4.40
CA ARG A 90 -16.01 -1.13 5.18
C ARG A 90 -17.30 -1.89 4.87
N PHE A 91 -17.59 -2.13 3.59
CA PHE A 91 -18.78 -2.89 3.20
C PHE A 91 -18.76 -4.32 3.72
N LEU A 92 -17.63 -5.02 3.58
CA LEU A 92 -17.46 -6.39 4.07
C LEU A 92 -17.60 -6.46 5.61
N VAL A 93 -17.03 -5.52 6.34
CA VAL A 93 -17.13 -5.47 7.80
C VAL A 93 -18.57 -5.22 8.26
N LEU A 94 -19.28 -4.30 7.63
CA LEU A 94 -20.68 -4.02 7.94
C LEU A 94 -21.56 -5.25 7.65
N SER A 95 -21.39 -5.87 6.47
CA SER A 95 -22.13 -7.08 6.09
C SER A 95 -21.86 -8.25 7.05
N TRP A 96 -20.62 -8.43 7.48
CA TRP A 96 -20.26 -9.47 8.44
C TRP A 96 -20.85 -9.20 9.84
N TRP A 97 -20.88 -7.93 10.27
CA TRP A 97 -21.48 -7.54 11.55
C TRP A 97 -22.99 -7.80 11.58
N ASP A 98 -23.69 -7.50 10.48
CA ASP A 98 -25.13 -7.75 10.36
C ASP A 98 -25.44 -9.25 10.38
N CYS A 99 -24.61 -10.07 9.73
CA CYS A 99 -24.75 -11.53 9.75
C CYS A 99 -24.58 -12.14 11.16
N ARG A 100 -23.78 -11.53 12.04
CA ARG A 100 -23.60 -12.01 13.43
C ARG A 100 -24.72 -11.61 14.40
N LYS A 101 -25.63 -10.73 13.99
CA LYS A 101 -26.77 -10.29 14.82
C LYS A 101 -28.06 -11.09 14.57
N GLN A 102 -28.10 -11.90 13.52
CA GLN A 102 -29.16 -12.88 13.25
C GLN A 102 -28.83 -14.21 13.92
#